data_AF-A0A1H3VT70-F1
#
_entry.id   AF-A0A1H3VT70-F1
#
_cell.length_a   1.000
_cell.length_b   1.000
_cell.length_c   1.000
_cell.angle_alpha   90.00
_cell.angle_beta   90.00
_cell.angle_gamma   90.00
#
_symmetry.space_group_name_H-M   'P 1'
#
loop_
_entity.id
_entity.type
_entity.pdbx_description
1 polymer ?
#
loop_
_entity_poly.entity_id
_entity_poly.type
_entity_poly.pdbx_seq_one_letter_code
_entity_poly.pdbx_strand_id
1 'polypeptide(L)'
;MIVGFNHNITYRDTSFHVQTEDGGIKRPQLVTLLYHGGTIIASQKTSYADIVKVDNLDHVVEELAKEQHKGMLRRVTKGEFDARIVEFGIPLGTATEQPRQTPPPPVLQQREEEAREDSLPSAPVEEPVTIVEEPIVDKFNQPQAQHEPSLDDLIYAYLTAGQKQ
;
A
#
# COMPACT_ATOMS: atom_id res chain seq x y z
N MET A 1 -8.11 -11.92 -2.30
CA MET A 1 -7.19 -11.17 -3.20
C MET A 1 -6.31 -10.32 -2.31
N ILE A 2 -5.00 -10.45 -2.49
CA ILE A 2 -4.02 -9.85 -1.60
C ILE A 2 -3.65 -8.41 -2.01
N VAL A 3 -3.04 -7.66 -1.09
CA VAL A 3 -2.41 -6.37 -1.40
C VAL A 3 -1.16 -6.63 -2.23
N GLY A 4 -1.01 -5.91 -3.35
CA GLY A 4 0.16 -6.05 -4.23
C GLY A 4 1.46 -5.57 -3.56
N PHE A 5 2.59 -6.18 -3.97
CA PHE A 5 3.92 -5.78 -3.50
C PHE A 5 4.56 -4.82 -4.49
N ASN A 6 5.11 -3.72 -3.99
CA ASN A 6 5.72 -2.68 -4.81
C ASN A 6 7.07 -2.26 -4.21
N HIS A 7 8.14 -2.32 -5.00
CA HIS A 7 9.47 -1.87 -4.60
C HIS A 7 10.21 -1.16 -5.72
N ASN A 8 10.78 0.01 -5.40
CA ASN A 8 11.81 0.65 -6.21
C ASN A 8 13.18 0.14 -5.79
N ILE A 9 14.03 -0.24 -6.74
CA ILE A 9 15.41 -0.64 -6.50
C ILE A 9 16.35 0.04 -7.46
N THR A 10 17.51 0.47 -6.97
CA THR A 10 18.58 0.99 -7.82
C THR A 10 19.59 -0.12 -8.09
N TYR A 11 19.90 -0.36 -9.36
CA TYR A 11 20.90 -1.31 -9.80
C TYR A 11 21.77 -0.65 -10.88
N ARG A 12 23.09 -0.58 -10.64
CA ARG A 12 24.06 0.07 -11.56
C ARG A 12 23.61 1.46 -12.01
N ASP A 13 23.33 2.31 -11.01
CA ASP A 13 22.88 3.70 -11.18
C ASP A 13 21.57 3.89 -11.95
N THR A 14 20.83 2.81 -12.17
CA THR A 14 19.55 2.79 -12.86
C THR A 14 18.44 2.36 -11.90
N SER A 15 17.33 3.09 -11.87
CA SER A 15 16.18 2.78 -11.01
C SER A 15 15.19 1.87 -11.71
N PHE A 16 14.86 0.77 -11.07
CA PHE A 16 13.87 -0.19 -11.52
C PHE A 16 12.70 -0.25 -10.54
N HIS A 17 11.54 -0.59 -11.06
CA HIS A 17 10.33 -0.79 -10.29
C HIS A 17 9.86 -2.23 -10.41
N VAL A 18 9.64 -2.89 -9.28
CA VAL A 18 9.11 -4.25 -9.22
C VAL A 18 7.73 -4.20 -8.61
N GLN A 19 6.75 -4.76 -9.32
CA GLN A 19 5.37 -4.83 -8.88
C GLN A 19 4.87 -6.27 -8.97
N THR A 20 4.26 -6.79 -7.91
CA THR A 20 3.62 -8.11 -7.88
C THR A 20 2.15 -7.96 -7.54
N GLU A 21 1.28 -8.55 -8.35
CA GLU A 21 -0.17 -8.53 -8.16
C GLU A 21 -0.80 -9.91 -8.24
N ASP A 22 -1.95 -10.04 -7.59
CA ASP A 22 -2.80 -11.22 -7.60
C ASP A 22 -4.01 -11.02 -8.52
N GLY A 23 -4.22 -11.98 -9.44
CA GLY A 23 -5.40 -12.02 -10.32
C GLY A 23 -6.69 -12.50 -9.62
N GLY A 24 -6.58 -12.99 -8.39
CA GLY A 24 -7.67 -13.49 -7.57
C GLY A 24 -8.27 -14.81 -8.07
N ILE A 25 -9.33 -15.28 -7.42
CA ILE A 25 -9.93 -16.61 -7.67
C ILE A 25 -10.42 -16.79 -9.13
N LYS A 26 -10.85 -15.71 -9.79
CA LYS A 26 -11.29 -15.75 -11.19
C LYS A 26 -10.13 -16.03 -12.16
N ARG A 27 -8.92 -15.60 -11.80
CA ARG A 27 -7.68 -15.80 -12.57
C ARG A 27 -6.55 -16.11 -11.58
N PRO A 28 -6.44 -17.37 -11.11
CA PRO A 28 -5.55 -17.75 -10.00
C PRO A 28 -4.08 -17.73 -10.43
N GLN A 29 -3.55 -16.51 -10.52
CA GLN A 29 -2.25 -16.21 -11.07
C GLN A 29 -1.64 -15.00 -10.37
N LEU A 30 -0.39 -15.16 -9.96
CA LEU A 30 0.47 -14.07 -9.51
C LEU A 30 1.30 -13.56 -10.69
N VAL A 31 1.33 -12.25 -10.87
CA VAL A 31 2.09 -11.59 -11.92
C VAL A 31 3.07 -10.63 -11.29
N THR A 32 4.36 -10.82 -11.53
CA THR A 32 5.41 -9.87 -11.18
C THR A 32 5.98 -9.22 -12.42
N LEU A 33 6.05 -7.90 -12.42
CA LEU A 33 6.54 -7.10 -13.53
C LEU A 33 7.73 -6.26 -13.04
N LEU A 34 8.80 -6.27 -13.84
CA LEU A 34 9.98 -5.43 -13.69
C LEU A 34 9.90 -4.32 -14.73
N TYR A 35 9.90 -3.08 -14.27
CA TYR A 35 9.81 -1.89 -15.10
C TYR A 35 11.05 -1.01 -15.00
N HIS A 36 11.31 -0.27 -16.08
CA HIS A 36 12.18 0.89 -16.11
C HIS A 36 11.51 1.99 -16.95
N GLY A 37 11.25 3.16 -16.37
CA GLY A 37 10.66 4.30 -17.10
C GLY A 37 9.36 3.97 -17.86
N GLY A 38 8.52 3.08 -17.32
CA GLY A 38 7.29 2.63 -17.97
C GLY A 38 7.44 1.45 -18.95
N THR A 39 8.67 1.03 -19.27
CA THR A 39 8.92 -0.15 -20.11
C THR A 39 9.04 -1.42 -19.27
N ILE A 40 8.37 -2.50 -19.68
CA ILE A 40 8.49 -3.81 -19.03
C ILE A 40 9.76 -4.51 -19.53
N ILE A 41 10.69 -4.74 -18.61
CA ILE A 41 11.96 -5.44 -18.88
C ILE A 41 11.80 -6.95 -18.74
N ALA A 42 11.01 -7.38 -17.75
CA ALA A 42 10.73 -8.78 -17.51
C ALA A 42 9.36 -8.96 -16.82
N SER A 43 8.76 -10.12 -17.07
CA SER A 43 7.56 -10.57 -16.38
C SER A 43 7.76 -11.97 -15.82
N GLN A 44 7.23 -12.25 -14.64
CA GLN A 44 7.09 -13.59 -14.09
C GLN A 44 5.63 -13.85 -13.78
N LYS A 45 5.18 -15.06 -14.09
CA LYS A 45 3.80 -15.49 -13.99
C LYS A 45 3.78 -16.84 -13.29
N THR A 46 3.05 -16.96 -12.20
CA THR A 46 2.91 -18.21 -11.44
C THR A 46 1.44 -18.48 -11.22
N SER A 47 0.95 -19.62 -11.69
CA SER A 47 -0.42 -20.04 -11.39
C SER A 47 -0.46 -20.72 -10.03
N TYR A 48 -1.55 -20.48 -9.30
CA TYR A 48 -1.87 -21.18 -8.06
C TYR A 48 -3.21 -21.92 -8.15
N ALA A 49 -3.66 -22.24 -9.38
CA ALA A 49 -4.93 -22.92 -9.64
C ALA A 49 -5.11 -24.21 -8.82
N ASP A 50 -4.02 -24.94 -8.59
CA ASP A 50 -4.01 -26.22 -7.88
C ASP A 50 -4.31 -26.09 -6.38
N ILE A 51 -4.07 -24.91 -5.81
CA ILE A 51 -4.26 -24.66 -4.37
C ILE A 51 -5.50 -23.81 -4.07
N VAL A 52 -6.33 -23.47 -5.06
CA VAL A 52 -7.51 -22.59 -4.85
C VAL A 52 -8.51 -23.14 -3.82
N LYS A 53 -8.52 -24.46 -3.59
CA LYS A 53 -9.45 -25.13 -2.65
C LYS A 53 -8.89 -25.29 -1.23
N VAL A 54 -7.67 -24.84 -0.96
CA VAL A 54 -7.09 -24.95 0.38
C VAL A 54 -7.75 -23.96 1.34
N ASP A 55 -7.86 -24.36 2.60
CA ASP A 55 -8.20 -23.43 3.67
C ASP A 55 -7.10 -22.37 3.79
N ASN A 56 -7.48 -21.15 4.15
CA ASN A 56 -6.57 -20.02 4.32
C ASN A 56 -5.80 -19.62 3.03
N LEU A 57 -6.46 -19.75 1.87
CA LEU A 57 -5.91 -19.42 0.55
C LEU A 57 -5.21 -18.05 0.51
N ASP A 58 -5.83 -17.01 1.07
CA ASP A 58 -5.27 -15.64 1.01
C ASP A 58 -3.87 -15.57 1.65
N HIS A 59 -3.65 -16.23 2.78
CA HIS A 59 -2.34 -16.28 3.43
C HIS A 59 -1.30 -17.05 2.60
N VAL A 60 -1.71 -18.15 1.97
CA VAL A 60 -0.81 -18.93 1.09
C VAL A 60 -0.42 -18.13 -0.14
N VAL A 61 -1.38 -17.43 -0.76
CA VAL A 61 -1.15 -16.56 -1.91
C VAL A 61 -0.27 -15.37 -1.53
N GLU A 62 -0.45 -14.80 -0.34
CA GLU A 62 0.39 -13.71 0.17
C GLU A 62 1.86 -14.14 0.32
N GLU A 63 2.13 -15.28 0.95
CA GLU A 63 3.49 -15.77 1.11
C GLU A 63 4.13 -16.15 -0.25
N LEU A 64 3.35 -16.74 -1.16
CA LEU A 64 3.82 -17.02 -2.52
C LEU A 64 4.15 -15.73 -3.30
N ALA A 65 3.31 -14.71 -3.19
CA ALA A 65 3.52 -13.41 -3.83
C ALA A 65 4.76 -12.70 -3.27
N LYS A 66 4.96 -12.76 -1.96
CA LYS A 66 6.14 -12.22 -1.26
C LYS A 66 7.42 -12.94 -1.67
N GLU A 67 7.38 -14.27 -1.79
CA GLU A 67 8.50 -15.07 -2.28
C GLU A 67 8.84 -14.72 -3.72
N GLN A 68 7.85 -14.71 -4.62
CA GLN A 68 8.02 -14.33 -6.02
C GLN A 68 8.61 -12.92 -6.17
N HIS A 69 8.09 -11.97 -5.40
CA HIS A 69 8.57 -10.59 -5.39
C HIS A 69 10.03 -10.49 -4.95
N LYS A 70 10.39 -11.10 -3.80
CA LYS A 70 11.78 -11.15 -3.32
C LYS A 70 12.70 -11.86 -4.30
N GLY A 71 12.20 -12.92 -4.95
CA GLY A 71 12.89 -13.62 -6.01
C GLY A 71 13.26 -12.67 -7.15
N MET A 72 12.29 -11.90 -7.67
CA MET A 72 12.53 -10.91 -8.72
C MET A 72 13.60 -9.89 -8.32
N LEU A 73 13.50 -9.31 -7.11
CA LEU A 73 14.49 -8.35 -6.61
C LEU A 73 15.91 -8.94 -6.61
N ARG A 74 16.07 -10.19 -6.18
CA ARG A 74 17.36 -10.90 -6.20
C ARG A 74 17.89 -11.13 -7.61
N ARG A 75 17.03 -11.45 -8.57
CA ARG A 75 17.45 -11.63 -9.97
C ARG A 75 17.93 -10.31 -10.58
N VAL A 76 17.30 -9.19 -10.23
CA VAL A 76 17.78 -7.85 -10.65
C VAL A 76 19.15 -7.56 -10.07
N THR A 77 19.34 -7.74 -8.76
CA THR A 77 20.64 -7.44 -8.13
C THR A 77 21.76 -8.39 -8.56
N LYS A 78 21.43 -9.61 -9.00
CA LYS A 78 22.37 -10.55 -9.63
C LYS A 78 22.74 -10.19 -11.07
N GLY A 79 22.07 -9.22 -11.69
CA GLY A 79 22.31 -8.85 -13.09
C GLY A 79 21.73 -9.84 -14.12
N GLU A 80 20.75 -10.66 -13.74
CA GLU A 80 20.16 -11.66 -14.65
C GLU A 80 19.44 -11.03 -15.86
N PHE A 81 19.09 -9.73 -15.76
CA PHE A 81 18.42 -9.00 -16.84
C PHE A 81 19.34 -8.05 -17.61
N ASP A 82 20.65 -8.02 -17.32
CA ASP A 82 21.60 -7.09 -17.94
C ASP A 82 21.49 -7.08 -19.48
N ALA A 83 21.45 -8.28 -20.09
CA ALA A 83 21.33 -8.43 -21.53
C ALA A 83 20.04 -7.78 -22.08
N ARG A 84 18.91 -7.98 -21.40
CA ARG A 84 17.62 -7.37 -21.81
C ARG A 84 17.63 -5.87 -21.59
N ILE A 85 18.18 -5.40 -20.47
CA ILE A 85 18.27 -3.98 -20.14
C ILE A 85 19.06 -3.24 -21.24
N VAL A 86 20.19 -3.82 -21.69
CA VAL A 86 20.97 -3.28 -22.81
C VAL A 86 20.22 -3.35 -24.14
N GLU A 87 19.48 -4.42 -24.41
CA GLU A 87 18.63 -4.55 -25.60
C GLU A 87 17.56 -3.45 -25.67
N PHE A 88 17.00 -3.06 -24.53
CA PHE A 88 16.08 -1.92 -24.41
C PHE A 88 16.79 -0.54 -24.44
N GLY A 89 18.11 -0.50 -24.65
CA GLY A 89 18.89 0.73 -24.76
C GLY A 89 19.10 1.47 -23.44
N ILE A 90 18.89 0.80 -22.30
CA ILE A 90 19.06 1.39 -20.98
C ILE A 90 20.53 1.27 -20.57
N PRO A 91 21.25 2.39 -20.34
CA PRO A 91 22.66 2.33 -19.97
C PRO A 91 22.79 1.84 -18.53
N LEU A 92 23.46 0.69 -18.33
CA LEU A 92 23.89 0.28 -16.99
C LEU A 92 25.21 0.99 -16.65
N GLY A 93 25.27 1.66 -15.51
CA GLY A 93 26.52 2.20 -14.98
C GLY A 93 27.53 1.08 -14.75
N THR A 94 28.82 1.33 -15.02
CA THR A 94 29.88 0.41 -14.60
C THR A 94 29.89 0.37 -13.08
N ALA A 95 29.60 -0.80 -12.50
CA ALA A 95 29.45 -0.99 -11.06
C ALA A 95 30.64 -0.40 -10.28
N THR A 96 30.48 0.80 -9.75
CA THR A 96 31.27 1.26 -8.62
C THR A 96 30.59 0.63 -7.41
N GLU A 97 31.30 -0.20 -6.67
CA GLU A 97 30.81 -0.87 -5.47
C GLU A 97 30.05 0.12 -4.57
N GLN A 98 28.73 0.01 -4.50
CA GLN A 98 27.96 0.71 -3.50
C GLN A 98 28.30 0.08 -2.13
N PRO A 99 28.75 0.87 -1.14
CA PRO A 99 29.02 0.34 0.18
C PRO A 99 27.71 -0.22 0.76
N ARG A 100 27.75 -1.49 1.18
CA ARG A 100 26.68 -2.12 1.97
C ARG A 100 26.32 -1.18 3.12
N GLN A 101 25.17 -0.54 3.06
CA GLN A 101 24.57 0.08 4.22
C GLN A 101 24.28 -1.06 5.21
N THR A 102 25.08 -1.12 6.27
CA THR A 102 24.79 -1.94 7.44
C THR A 102 23.40 -1.57 7.94
N PRO A 103 22.49 -2.54 8.17
CA PRO A 103 21.24 -2.23 8.84
C PRO A 103 21.55 -1.61 10.21
N PRO A 104 20.81 -0.58 10.67
CA PRO A 104 20.94 -0.08 12.03
C PRO A 104 20.65 -1.23 13.01
N PRO A 105 21.35 -1.31 14.15
CA PRO A 105 21.12 -2.35 15.13
C PRO A 105 19.67 -2.29 15.65
N PRO A 106 19.04 -3.45 15.94
CA PRO A 106 17.71 -3.46 16.54
C PRO A 106 17.80 -2.80 17.91
N VAL A 107 17.04 -1.71 18.09
CA VAL A 107 16.80 -1.13 19.41
C VAL A 107 16.03 -2.20 20.19
N LEU A 108 16.74 -2.87 21.09
CA LEU A 108 16.16 -3.72 22.12
C LEU A 108 15.20 -2.86 22.94
N GLN A 109 13.91 -2.98 22.65
CA GLN A 109 12.85 -2.35 23.42
C GLN A 109 12.90 -2.98 24.81
N GLN A 110 13.45 -2.21 25.74
CA GLN A 110 13.61 -2.59 27.14
C GLN A 110 12.23 -2.93 27.71
N ARG A 111 12.13 -4.17 28.15
CA ARG A 111 11.11 -4.64 29.08
C ARG A 111 11.47 -4.07 30.45
N GLU A 112 10.77 -3.02 30.86
CA GLU A 112 10.74 -2.57 32.25
C GLU A 112 9.35 -2.86 32.81
N GLU A 113 9.31 -3.97 33.54
CA GLU A 113 8.24 -4.47 34.37
C GLU A 113 8.69 -4.19 35.81
N GLU A 114 8.16 -3.14 36.44
CA GLU A 114 8.23 -2.87 37.90
C GLU A 114 7.19 -1.77 38.23
N ALA A 115 5.98 -2.10 38.68
CA ALA A 115 5.64 -2.41 40.06
C ALA A 115 5.94 -1.27 41.06
N ARG A 116 4.95 -0.41 41.33
CA ARG A 116 4.65 0.22 42.65
C ARG A 116 3.14 0.49 42.70
N GLU A 117 2.36 -0.41 43.31
CA GLU A 117 1.99 -0.40 44.74
C GLU A 117 1.12 0.80 45.14
N ASP A 118 -0.17 0.48 45.25
CA ASP A 118 -1.01 0.63 46.44
C ASP A 118 -1.19 2.02 47.06
N SER A 119 -2.39 2.57 46.88
CA SER A 119 -3.04 3.48 47.84
C SER A 119 -4.54 3.60 47.51
N LEU A 120 -5.36 2.72 48.09
CA LEU A 120 -6.74 3.05 48.51
C LEU A 120 -6.70 3.48 50.00
N PRO A 121 -7.76 4.02 50.65
CA PRO A 121 -9.18 4.11 50.25
C PRO A 121 -9.91 5.43 50.64
N SER A 122 -11.13 5.66 50.13
CA SER A 122 -12.33 6.04 50.92
C SER A 122 -13.54 6.29 50.01
N ALA A 123 -14.59 5.49 50.21
CA ALA A 123 -15.98 5.82 49.86
C ALA A 123 -16.63 6.56 51.07
N PRO A 124 -17.93 6.93 51.08
CA PRO A 124 -18.99 6.91 50.04
C PRO A 124 -19.75 8.26 49.95
N VAL A 125 -20.86 8.34 49.19
CA VAL A 125 -22.14 9.03 49.54
C VAL A 125 -22.87 9.62 48.31
N GLU A 126 -23.98 8.96 47.98
CA GLU A 126 -25.32 9.48 47.57
C GLU A 126 -25.54 10.23 46.24
N GLU A 127 -26.22 9.55 45.30
CA GLU A 127 -27.38 10.13 44.58
C GLU A 127 -28.58 10.20 45.55
N PRO A 128 -29.67 11.00 45.36
CA PRO A 128 -30.17 11.65 44.13
C PRO A 128 -30.69 13.10 44.36
N VAL A 129 -31.50 13.63 43.42
CA VAL A 129 -32.51 14.73 43.53
C VAL A 129 -32.25 15.97 42.64
N THR A 130 -32.79 15.87 41.42
CA THR A 130 -33.67 16.81 40.67
C THR A 130 -33.53 18.34 40.85
N ILE A 131 -33.50 19.09 39.72
CA ILE A 131 -34.58 19.99 39.20
C ILE A 131 -34.05 20.85 38.02
N VAL A 132 -34.61 20.59 36.82
CA VAL A 132 -35.13 21.50 35.78
C VAL A 132 -34.27 22.66 35.25
N GLU A 133 -33.96 22.68 33.93
CA GLU A 133 -34.50 23.60 32.90
C GLU A 133 -33.71 23.47 31.56
N GLU A 134 -34.39 23.15 30.45
CA GLU A 134 -33.92 23.36 29.07
C GLU A 134 -33.91 24.88 28.74
N PRO A 135 -33.33 25.42 27.63
CA PRO A 135 -32.81 24.76 26.42
C PRO A 135 -31.44 25.29 25.94
N ILE A 136 -30.49 24.40 25.59
CA ILE A 136 -29.30 24.83 24.84
C ILE A 136 -29.68 24.89 23.35
N VAL A 137 -30.27 26.01 22.95
CA VAL A 137 -30.20 26.48 21.57
C VAL A 137 -28.92 27.29 21.47
N ASP A 138 -27.83 26.67 21.00
CA ASP A 138 -26.74 27.43 20.42
C ASP A 138 -26.42 26.95 19.01
N LYS A 139 -26.77 27.84 18.09
CA LYS A 139 -26.61 27.77 16.64
C LYS A 139 -25.13 27.69 16.29
N PHE A 140 -24.59 26.48 16.23
CA PHE A 140 -23.39 26.25 15.42
C PHE A 140 -23.78 26.22 13.94
N ASN A 141 -23.55 27.38 13.33
CA ASN A 141 -23.58 27.69 11.92
C ASN A 141 -22.97 26.55 11.08
N GLN A 142 -23.80 25.78 10.36
CA GLN A 142 -23.32 24.93 9.27
C GLN A 142 -22.78 25.86 8.18
N PRO A 143 -21.51 25.74 7.76
CA PRO A 143 -21.09 26.37 6.52
C PRO A 143 -21.88 25.71 5.38
N GLN A 144 -22.69 26.53 4.69
CA GLN A 144 -23.43 26.13 3.51
C GLN A 144 -22.47 25.48 2.51
N ALA A 145 -22.78 24.24 2.12
CA ALA A 145 -22.11 23.56 1.03
C ALA A 145 -22.17 24.48 -0.20
N GLN A 146 -21.00 24.94 -0.64
CA GLN A 146 -20.87 25.55 -1.96
C GLN A 146 -21.29 24.47 -2.95
N HIS A 147 -22.36 24.75 -3.67
CA HIS A 147 -22.94 23.86 -4.65
C HIS A 147 -21.95 23.78 -5.83
N GLU A 148 -21.00 22.85 -5.76
CA GLU A 148 -20.23 22.50 -6.94
C GLU A 148 -21.19 21.86 -7.94
N PRO A 149 -21.23 22.35 -9.20
CA PRO A 149 -22.11 21.79 -10.21
C PRO A 149 -21.79 20.31 -10.34
N SER A 150 -22.83 19.48 -10.25
CA SER A 150 -22.68 18.04 -10.42
C SER A 150 -22.15 17.74 -11.83
N LEU A 151 -21.54 16.58 -12.01
CA LEU A 151 -21.08 16.12 -13.33
C LEU A 151 -22.22 16.19 -14.37
N ASP A 152 -23.45 15.89 -13.93
CA ASP A 152 -24.65 15.97 -14.75
C ASP A 152 -24.99 17.42 -15.17
N ASP A 153 -24.80 18.41 -14.30
CA ASP A 153 -24.99 19.84 -14.63
C ASP A 153 -23.98 20.33 -15.67
N LEU A 154 -22.72 19.90 -15.55
CA LEU A 154 -21.68 20.23 -16.52
C LEU A 154 -21.95 19.58 -17.89
N ILE A 155 -22.44 18.34 -17.90
CA ILE A 155 -22.84 17.64 -19.12
C ILE A 155 -24.02 18.36 -19.78
N TYR A 156 -25.02 18.76 -19.00
CA TYR A 156 -26.20 19.46 -19.51
C TYR A 156 -25.85 20.84 -20.08
N ALA A 157 -24.98 21.60 -19.40
CA ALA A 157 -24.48 22.88 -19.89
C ALA A 157 -23.70 22.74 -21.20
N TYR A 158 -22.87 21.70 -21.34
CA TYR A 158 -22.12 21.46 -22.58
C TYR A 158 -23.03 21.11 -23.76
N LEU A 159 -24.05 20.27 -23.53
CA LEU A 159 -25.00 19.86 -24.57
C LEU A 159 -25.92 21.02 -25.01
N THR A 160 -26.27 21.92 -24.09
CA THR A 160 -27.16 23.05 -24.38
C THR A 160 -26.44 24.29 -24.91
N ALA A 161 -25.16 24.49 -24.60
CA ALA A 161 -24.36 25.61 -25.12
C ALA A 161 -24.13 25.55 -26.64
N GLY A 162 -24.30 24.39 -27.28
CA GLY A 162 -24.18 24.21 -28.73
C GLY A 162 -25.44 24.52 -29.54
N GLN A 163 -26.54 24.92 -28.91
CA GLN A 163 -27.82 25.22 -29.57
C GLN A 163 -28.15 26.71 -29.42
N LYS A 164 -27.37 27.58 -30.06
CA LYS A 164 -27.82 28.93 -30.42
C LYS A 164 -28.10 28.96 -31.92
N GLN A 165 -29.39 28.94 -32.28
CA GLN A 165 -29.90 29.56 -33.50
C GLN A 165 -30.56 30.89 -33.13
#